data_AF-A0A4Z0QCE6-F1
#
_entry.id   AF-A0A4Z0QCE6-F1
#
_cell.length_a   1.000
_cell.length_b   1.000
_cell.length_c   1.000
_cell.angle_alpha   90.00
_cell.angle_beta   90.00
_cell.angle_gamma   90.00
#
_symmetry.space_group_name_H-M   'P 1'
#
loop_
_entity.id
_entity.type
_entity.pdbx_description
1 polymer ?
#
loop_
_entity_poly.entity_id
_entity_poly.type
_entity_poly.pdbx_seq_one_letter_code
_entity_poly.pdbx_strand_id
1 'polypeptide(L)' 'MLVWLAEHLVKYYSGFNVFSYLTFRAIVSLLTALFISLWMGPRMIARLQKLSFGQVVRNDGPESHFS' A
#
# COMPACT_ATOMS: atom_id res chain seq x y z
N MET A 1 -1.72 17.60 -6.27
CA MET A 1 -2.97 18.28 -5.84
C MET A 1 -3.00 18.55 -4.34
N LEU A 2 -2.77 17.57 -3.46
CA LEU A 2 -2.77 17.78 -1.99
C LEU A 2 -1.79 18.85 -1.47
N VAL A 3 -0.63 19.01 -2.12
CA VAL A 3 0.36 20.04 -1.77
C VAL A 3 -0.19 21.46 -1.95
N TRP A 4 -0.96 21.68 -3.01
CA TRP A 4 -1.53 22.99 -3.32
C TRP A 4 -2.60 23.40 -2.29
N LEU A 5 -3.39 22.43 -1.82
CA LEU A 5 -4.33 22.64 -0.73
C LEU A 5 -3.62 22.94 0.60
N ALA A 6 -2.54 22.22 0.89
CA ALA A 6 -1.74 22.46 2.10
C ALA A 6 -1.14 23.88 2.09
N GLU A 7 -0.58 24.33 0.97
CA GLU A 7 -0.07 25.71 0.83
C GLU A 7 -1.15 26.78 1.03
N HIS A 8 -2.38 26.53 0.57
CA HIS A 8 -3.49 27.44 0.83
C HIS A 8 -3.85 27.51 2.32
N LEU A 9 -3.79 26.37 3.03
CA LEU A 9 -4.10 26.26 4.46
C LEU A 9 -2.99 26.81 5.37
N VAL A 10 -1.74 26.88 4.90
CA VAL A 10 -0.62 27.52 5.64
C VAL A 10 -0.94 28.96 6.03
N LYS A 11 -1.74 29.68 5.21
CA LYS A 11 -2.16 31.06 5.49
C LYS A 11 -3.01 31.19 6.76
N TYR A 12 -3.70 30.12 7.16
CA TYR A 12 -4.57 30.11 8.34
C TYR A 12 -3.91 29.42 9.54
N TYR A 13 -3.00 28.48 9.30
CA TYR A 13 -2.29 27.77 10.37
C TYR A 13 -0.89 27.35 9.93
N SER A 14 0.14 27.84 10.63
CA SER A 14 1.55 27.64 10.28
C SER A 14 2.00 26.18 10.30
N GLY A 15 1.30 25.31 11.04
CA GLY A 15 1.60 23.87 11.11
C GLY A 15 1.45 23.12 9.78
N PHE A 16 0.68 23.65 8.81
CA PHE A 16 0.59 23.02 7.48
C PHE A 16 1.88 23.15 6.67
N ASN A 17 2.85 23.97 7.09
CA ASN A 17 4.14 24.09 6.42
C ASN A 17 4.96 22.80 6.50
N VAL A 18 4.61 21.87 7.41
CA VAL A 18 5.26 20.55 7.49
C VAL A 18 5.08 19.75 6.18
N PHE A 19 3.98 19.97 5.46
CA PHE A 19 3.75 19.37 4.15
C PHE A 19 4.65 19.95 3.05
N SER A 20 5.32 21.08 3.26
CA SER A 20 6.31 21.63 2.33
C SER A 20 7.59 20.79 2.31
N TYR A 21 7.92 20.06 3.38
CA TYR A 21 9.12 19.20 3.42
C TYR A 21 8.93 17.92 2.60
N LEU A 22 9.87 17.68 1.68
CA LEU A 22 9.87 16.49 0.82
C LEU A 22 9.96 15.19 1.63
N THR A 23 10.83 15.16 2.66
CA THR A 23 11.03 14.00 3.53
C THR A 23 9.75 13.63 4.29
N PHE A 24 9.04 14.61 4.83
CA PHE A 24 7.76 14.39 5.50
C PHE A 24 6.73 13.79 4.55
N ARG A 25 6.59 14.35 3.34
CA ARG A 25 5.71 13.82 2.29
C ARG A 25 6.05 12.38 1.93
N ALA A 26 7.33 12.05 1.79
CA ALA A 26 7.79 10.71 1.47
C ALA A 26 7.41 9.71 2.57
N ILE A 27 7.67 10.05 3.84
CA ILE A 27 7.37 9.19 4.99
C ILE A 27 5.86 8.94 5.11
N VAL A 28 5.03 10.00 5.07
CA VAL A 28 3.58 9.82 5.20
C VAL A 28 3.00 9.05 4.01
N SER A 29 3.53 9.24 2.80
CA SER A 29 3.12 8.46 1.62
C SER A 29 3.48 6.99 1.77
N LEU A 30 4.68 6.68 2.26
CA LEU A 30 5.13 5.32 2.53
C LEU A 30 4.25 4.63 3.58
N LEU A 31 4.01 5.29 4.72
CA LEU A 31 3.19 4.75 5.79
C LEU A 31 1.74 4.53 5.34
N THR A 32 1.20 5.47 4.56
CA THR A 32 -0.16 5.35 4.00
C THR A 32 -0.25 4.17 3.03
N ALA A 33 0.73 4.03 2.13
CA ALA A 33 0.78 2.91 1.19
C ALA A 33 0.92 1.56 1.91
N LEU A 34 1.75 1.48 2.95
CA LEU A 34 1.90 0.29 3.78
C LEU A 34 0.60 -0.07 4.51
N PHE A 35 -0.06 0.92 5.10
CA PHE A 35 -1.34 0.69 5.79
C PHE A 35 -2.41 0.17 4.83
N ILE A 36 -2.53 0.80 3.66
CA ILE A 36 -3.49 0.39 2.62
C ILE A 36 -3.14 -1.00 2.09
N SER A 37 -1.86 -1.31 1.86
CA SER A 37 -1.44 -2.61 1.33
C SER A 37 -1.70 -3.75 2.32
N LEU A 38 -1.43 -3.54 3.61
CA LEU A 38 -1.73 -4.53 4.66
C LEU A 38 -3.24 -4.73 4.85
N TRP A 39 -4.02 -3.66 4.76
CA TRP A 39 -5.47 -3.74 4.92
C TRP A 39 -6.19 -4.33 3.70
N MET A 40 -5.78 -3.95 2.49
CA MET A 40 -6.40 -4.37 1.23
C MET A 40 -5.82 -5.68 0.69
N GLY A 41 -4.55 -5.98 1.00
CA GLY A 41 -3.83 -7.18 0.57
C GLY A 41 -4.59 -8.49 0.75
N PRO A 42 -5.04 -8.86 1.96
CA PRO A 42 -5.75 -10.13 2.18
C PRO A 42 -7.07 -10.21 1.39
N ARG A 43 -7.79 -9.09 1.27
CA ARG A 43 -9.03 -9.03 0.47
C ARG A 43 -8.75 -9.21 -1.02
N MET A 44 -7.66 -8.61 -1.51
CA MET A 44 -7.24 -8.73 -2.89
C MET A 44 -6.81 -10.17 -3.22
N ILE A 45 -5.97 -10.77 -2.37
CA ILE A 45 -5.53 -12.18 -2.51
C ILE A 45 -6.75 -13.12 -2.54
N ALA A 46 -7.68 -12.98 -1.59
CA ALA A 46 -8.88 -13.82 -1.55
C ALA A 46 -9.77 -13.66 -2.79
N ARG A 47 -9.85 -12.44 -3.35
CA ARG A 47 -10.58 -12.21 -4.62
C ARG A 47 -9.88 -12.85 -5.81
N LEU A 48 -8.56 -12.74 -5.90
CA LEU A 48 -7.78 -13.34 -6.99
C LEU A 48 -7.84 -14.87 -6.95
N GLN A 49 -7.80 -15.46 -5.76
CA GLN A 49 -7.99 -16.90 -5.56
C GLN A 49 -9.38 -17.36 -6.05
N LYS A 50 -10.45 -16.60 -5.76
CA LYS A 50 -11.81 -16.90 -6.24
C LYS A 50 -11.98 -16.78 -7.75
N LEU A 51 -11.19 -15.92 -8.39
CA LEU A 51 -11.19 -15.76 -9.85
C LEU A 51 -10.36 -16.83 -10.56
N SER A 52 -9.91 -17.87 -9.84
CA SER A 52 -9.11 -18.97 -10.37
C SER A 52 -7.82 -18.53 -11.07
N PHE A 53 -7.24 -17.40 -10.65
CA PHE A 53 -5.82 -17.07 -10.89
C PHE A 53 -4.88 -17.91 -9.99
N GLY A 54 -5.36 -19.05 -9.51
CA GLY A 54 -4.58 -20.04 -8.79
C GLY A 54 -3.84 -20.92 -9.79
N GLN A 55 -2.52 -20.94 -9.70
CA GLN A 55 -1.68 -21.90 -10.40
C GLN A 55 -2.23 -23.32 -10.13
N VAL A 56 -2.42 -24.12 -11.20
CA VAL A 56 -2.72 -25.55 -11.04
C VAL A 56 -1.58 -26.15 -10.22
N VAL A 57 -1.87 -26.55 -8.98
CA VAL A 57 -0.92 -27.28 -8.15
C VAL A 57 -0.70 -28.61 -8.85
N ARG A 58 0.43 -28.72 -9.55
CA ARG A 58 0.79 -29.92 -10.30
C ARG A 58 1.49 -30.86 -9.32
N ASN A 59 0.92 -32.04 -9.14
CA ASN A 59 1.41 -33.04 -8.17
C ASN A 59 2.64 -33.81 -8.68
N ASP A 60 3.21 -33.44 -9.82
CA ASP A 60 4.36 -34.10 -10.45
C ASP A 60 5.71 -33.77 -9.77
N GLY A 61 5.70 -33.23 -8.55
CA GLY A 61 6.90 -32.89 -7.79
C GLY A 61 7.55 -34.11 -7.14
N PRO A 62 8.88 -34.14 -6.95
CA PRO A 62 9.54 -35.20 -6.20
C PRO A 62 8.99 -35.28 -4.76
N GLU A 63 8.89 -36.50 -4.20
CA GLU A 63 8.37 -36.74 -2.85
C GLU A 63 9.05 -35.90 -1.75
N SER A 64 10.30 -35.50 -1.96
CA SER A 64 11.08 -34.63 -1.05
C SER A 64 10.51 -33.23 -0.86
N HIS A 65 9.53 -32.80 -1.67
CA HIS A 65 8.86 -31.49 -1.55
C HIS A 65 7.60 -31.52 -0.67
N PHE A 66 7.17 -32.69 -0.19
CA PHE A 66 5.96 -32.86 0.64
C PHE A 66 6.26 -33.05 2.14
N SER A 67 7.48 -32.73 2.60
CA SER A 67 7.91 -32.86 4.01
C SER A 67 8.03 -31.52 4.73
#